data_AF-A0A026VUR9-F1
#
_entry.id   AF-A0A026VUR9-F1
#
_cell.length_a   1.000
_cell.length_b   1.000
_cell.length_c   1.000
_cell.angle_alpha   90.00
_cell.angle_beta   90.00
_cell.angle_gamma   90.00
#
_symmetry.space_group_name_H-M   'P 1'
#
loop_
_entity.id
_entity.type
_entity.pdbx_description
1 polymer ?
#
loop_
_entity_poly.entity_id
_entity_poly.type
_entity_poly.pdbx_seq_one_letter_code
_entity_poly.pdbx_strand_id
1 'polypeptide(L)'
;MGKEFGNLAKINGIAYFRLSPYEQKAFKGMITESVPNLIRRFQGSVFRVAPFFMFSYLLISWSKEQNEAISRKNPKDYENDV
;
A
#
# COMPACT_ATOMS: atom_id res chain seq x y z
N MET A 1 -14.85 19.43 -25.24
CA MET A 1 -13.83 18.36 -25.25
C MET A 1 -14.45 17.08 -24.70
N GLY A 2 -15.00 16.21 -25.57
CA GLY A 2 -15.30 14.80 -25.29
C GLY A 2 -15.77 14.39 -23.89
N LYS A 3 -16.79 15.06 -23.34
CA LYS A 3 -17.41 14.66 -22.05
C LYS A 3 -18.68 13.82 -22.24
N GLU A 4 -19.11 13.63 -23.49
CA GLU A 4 -20.35 12.94 -23.85
C GLU A 4 -20.07 11.75 -24.75
N PHE A 5 -20.83 10.67 -24.56
CA PHE A 5 -20.80 9.51 -25.42
C PHE A 5 -21.12 9.91 -26.87
N GLY A 6 -20.33 9.41 -27.81
CA GLY A 6 -20.37 9.80 -29.24
C GLY A 6 -19.32 10.84 -29.63
N ASN A 7 -18.83 11.67 -28.70
CA ASN A 7 -17.82 12.72 -28.95
C ASN A 7 -16.45 12.42 -28.29
N LEU A 8 -16.20 11.17 -27.89
CA LEU A 8 -15.03 10.78 -27.11
C LEU A 8 -13.76 10.66 -27.97
N ALA A 9 -13.81 9.82 -29.01
CA ALA A 9 -12.67 9.54 -29.88
C ALA A 9 -13.13 8.96 -31.22
N LYS A 10 -12.32 9.12 -32.26
CA LYS A 10 -12.49 8.43 -33.54
C LYS A 10 -11.67 7.14 -33.52
N ILE A 11 -12.34 5.99 -33.47
CA ILE A 11 -11.70 4.66 -33.45
C ILE A 11 -12.26 3.86 -34.63
N ASN A 12 -11.37 3.28 -35.45
CA ASN A 12 -11.75 2.49 -36.61
C ASN A 12 -11.09 1.11 -36.56
N GLY A 13 -11.76 0.07 -37.08
CA GLY A 13 -11.16 -1.25 -37.30
C GLY A 13 -11.04 -2.17 -36.08
N ILE A 14 -11.79 -1.93 -35.00
CA ILE A 14 -11.78 -2.80 -33.81
C ILE A 14 -13.12 -3.51 -33.66
N ALA A 15 -13.09 -4.84 -33.55
CA ALA A 15 -14.24 -5.66 -33.20
C ALA A 15 -14.11 -6.15 -31.74
N TYR A 16 -15.19 -6.04 -30.96
CA TYR A 16 -15.24 -6.51 -29.58
C TYR A 16 -16.26 -7.63 -29.45
N PHE A 17 -15.88 -8.73 -28.81
CA PHE A 17 -16.75 -9.85 -28.50
C PHE A 17 -17.00 -9.92 -27.00
N ARG A 18 -18.26 -10.14 -26.60
CA ARG A 18 -18.68 -10.19 -25.19
C ARG A 18 -19.75 -11.26 -25.03
N LEU A 19 -19.76 -11.92 -23.88
CA LEU A 19 -20.80 -12.89 -23.48
C LEU A 19 -21.80 -12.22 -22.53
N SER A 20 -23.04 -12.70 -22.51
CA SER A 20 -24.03 -12.22 -21.55
C SER A 20 -23.57 -12.50 -20.10
N PRO A 21 -23.76 -11.59 -19.14
CA PRO A 21 -23.40 -11.83 -17.74
C PRO A 21 -24.03 -13.10 -17.15
N TYR A 22 -25.23 -13.48 -17.62
CA TYR A 22 -25.93 -14.69 -17.20
C TYR A 22 -25.26 -16.00 -17.67
N GLU A 23 -24.39 -15.92 -18.67
CA GLU A 23 -23.63 -17.06 -19.20
C GLU A 23 -22.21 -17.12 -18.63
N GLN A 24 -21.79 -16.09 -17.90
CA GLN A 24 -20.46 -16.00 -17.30
C GLN A 24 -20.46 -16.47 -15.85
N LYS A 25 -19.33 -17.00 -15.41
CA LYS A 25 -19.09 -17.32 -13.99
C LYS A 25 -18.44 -16.11 -13.31
N ALA A 26 -19.15 -15.47 -12.38
CA ALA A 26 -18.69 -14.26 -11.69
C ALA A 26 -17.33 -14.42 -10.98
N PHE A 27 -17.04 -15.60 -10.44
CA PHE A 27 -15.82 -15.89 -9.67
C PHE A 27 -14.87 -16.86 -10.35
N LYS A 28 -14.91 -16.95 -11.67
CA LYS A 28 -13.95 -17.75 -12.44
C LYS A 28 -12.53 -17.28 -12.12
N GLY A 29 -11.64 -18.22 -11.77
CA GLY A 29 -10.23 -17.91 -11.53
C GLY A 29 -9.95 -17.11 -10.24
N MET A 30 -10.91 -17.01 -9.31
CA MET A 30 -10.72 -16.22 -8.08
C MET A 30 -9.48 -16.66 -7.30
N ILE A 31 -9.25 -17.96 -7.14
CA ILE A 31 -8.07 -18.45 -6.40
C ILE A 31 -6.90 -18.67 -7.36
N THR A 32 -7.13 -19.41 -8.45
CA THR A 32 -6.05 -19.86 -9.35
C THR A 32 -5.39 -18.74 -10.13
N GLU A 33 -6.14 -17.72 -10.55
CA GLU A 33 -5.61 -16.61 -11.36
C GLU A 33 -5.44 -15.33 -10.53
N SER A 34 -6.35 -15.06 -9.60
CA SER A 34 -6.31 -13.79 -8.86
C SER A 34 -5.24 -13.80 -7.77
N VAL A 35 -5.01 -14.91 -7.06
CA VAL A 35 -3.97 -14.96 -6.00
C VAL A 35 -2.57 -14.76 -6.58
N PRO A 36 -2.13 -15.47 -7.64
CA PRO A 36 -0.82 -15.19 -8.25
C PRO A 36 -0.70 -13.76 -8.77
N ASN A 37 -1.78 -13.21 -9.34
CA ASN A 37 -1.78 -11.82 -9.79
C ASN A 37 -1.70 -10.81 -8.64
N LEU A 38 -2.34 -11.07 -7.50
CA LEU A 38 -2.23 -10.23 -6.30
C LEU A 38 -0.79 -10.23 -5.77
N ILE A 39 -0.16 -11.40 -5.68
CA ILE A 39 1.24 -11.52 -5.24
C ILE A 39 2.15 -10.73 -6.20
N ARG A 40 1.99 -10.93 -7.51
CA ARG A 40 2.76 -10.18 -8.52
C ARG A 40 2.59 -8.67 -8.38
N ARG A 41 1.36 -8.19 -8.15
CA ARG A 41 1.08 -6.75 -7.95
C ARG A 41 1.68 -6.23 -6.64
N PHE A 42 1.62 -7.01 -5.57
CA PHE A 42 2.21 -6.68 -4.29
C PHE A 42 3.74 -6.58 -4.38
N GLN A 43 4.40 -7.56 -5.00
CA GLN A 43 5.85 -7.56 -5.20
C GLN A 43 6.33 -6.34 -6.00
N GLY A 44 5.55 -5.91 -7.00
CA GLY A 44 5.87 -4.72 -7.80
C GLY A 44 5.81 -3.38 -7.05
N SER A 45 5.14 -3.31 -5.89
CA SER A 45 4.97 -2.08 -5.13
C SER A 45 5.60 -2.11 -3.74
N VAL A 46 5.80 -3.28 -3.14
CA VAL A 46 6.26 -3.43 -1.76
C VAL A 46 7.58 -2.71 -1.51
N PHE A 47 8.55 -2.81 -2.40
CA PHE A 47 9.84 -2.14 -2.23
C PHE A 47 9.80 -0.61 -2.41
N ARG A 48 8.75 -0.08 -3.03
CA ARG A 48 8.54 1.37 -3.11
C ARG A 48 7.86 1.91 -1.86
N VAL A 49 6.98 1.13 -1.25
CA VAL A 49 6.10 1.60 -0.17
C VAL A 49 6.64 1.21 1.21
N ALA A 50 7.11 -0.03 1.37
CA ALA A 50 7.55 -0.58 2.66
C ALA A 50 8.71 0.19 3.30
N PRO A 51 9.74 0.69 2.58
CA PRO A 51 10.85 1.40 3.22
C PRO A 51 10.40 2.65 3.98
N PHE A 52 9.44 3.42 3.44
CA PHE A 52 8.93 4.62 4.10
C PHE A 52 8.19 4.31 5.39
N PHE A 53 7.34 3.28 5.37
CA PHE A 53 6.63 2.84 6.57
C PHE A 53 7.58 2.23 7.60
N MET A 54 8.54 1.42 7.18
CA MET A 54 9.54 0.82 8.07
C MET A 54 10.40 1.89 8.75
N PHE A 55 10.89 2.87 7.98
CA PHE A 55 11.65 3.98 8.53
C PHE A 55 10.84 4.77 9.56
N SER A 56 9.59 5.10 9.23
CA SER A 56 8.70 5.85 10.13
C SER A 56 8.44 5.08 11.43
N TYR A 57 8.24 3.77 11.33
CA TYR A 57 8.05 2.90 12.50
C TYR A 57 9.28 2.87 13.39
N LEU A 58 10.47 2.68 12.81
CA LEU A 58 11.74 2.66 13.56
C LEU A 58 12.00 4.00 14.25
N LEU A 59 11.74 5.11 13.56
CA LEU A 59 11.89 6.46 14.12
C LEU A 59 10.99 6.67 15.35
N ILE A 60 9.73 6.24 15.27
CA ILE A 60 8.78 6.35 16.37
C ILE A 60 9.20 5.47 17.54
N SER A 61 9.65 4.24 17.28
CA SER A 61 10.13 3.33 18.34
C SER A 61 11.31 3.93 19.09
N TRP A 62 12.31 4.39 18.35
CA TRP A 62 13.50 5.03 18.92
C TRP A 62 13.14 6.29 19.72
N SER A 63 12.26 7.14 19.17
CA SER A 63 11.85 8.37 19.85
C SER A 63 11.16 8.10 21.18
N LYS A 64 10.36 7.03 21.28
CA LYS A 64 9.68 6.65 22.52
C LYS A 64 10.67 6.14 23.56
N GLU A 65 11.55 5.22 23.18
CA GLU A 65 12.58 4.65 24.06
C GLU A 65 13.51 5.75 24.60
N GLN A 66 13.96 6.66 23.73
CA GLN A 66 14.78 7.79 24.13
C GLN A 66 14.05 8.74 25.08
N ASN A 67 12.79 9.07 24.81
CA ASN A 67 12.00 9.94 25.67
C ASN A 67 11.81 9.34 27.08
N GLU A 68 11.57 8.04 27.16
CA GLU A 68 11.49 7.33 28.44
C GLU A 68 12.82 7.32 29.17
N ALA A 69 13.94 7.11 28.45
CA ALA A 69 15.28 7.10 29.04
C ALA A 69 15.67 8.45 29.64
N ILE A 70 15.42 9.56 28.93
CA ILE A 70 15.76 10.92 29.40
C ILE A 70 14.80 11.43 30.49
N SER A 71 13.55 10.94 30.51
CA SER A 71 12.58 11.32 31.53
C SER A 71 12.86 10.67 32.89
N ARG A 72 13.70 9.63 32.94
CA ARG A 72 14.14 9.02 34.20
C ARG A 72 15.17 9.92 34.88
N LYS A 73 15.02 10.07 36.19
CA LYS A 73 16.00 10.80 37.02
C LYS A 73 17.36 10.12 36.93
N ASN A 74 18.42 10.90 36.73
CA ASN A 74 19.79 10.40 36.74
C ASN A 74 20.34 10.45 38.19
N PRO A 75 20.68 9.30 38.81
CA PRO A 75 21.17 9.27 40.19
C PRO A 75 22.43 10.14 40.43
N LYS A 76 23.26 10.32 39.39
CA LYS A 76 24.49 11.11 39.46
C LYS A 76 24.24 12.60 39.69
N ASP A 77 23.05 13.10 39.37
CA ASP A 77 22.71 14.51 39.54
C ASP A 77 22.49 14.87 41.01
N TYR A 78 22.35 13.88 41.91
CA TYR A 78 22.08 14.07 43.34
C TYR A 78 23.27 13.68 44.24
N GLU A 79 24.43 13.35 43.66
CA GLU A 79 25.61 12.90 44.44
C GLU A 79 26.25 14.00 45.30
N ASN A 80 26.08 15.27 44.92
CA ASN A 80 26.68 16.43 45.60
C ASN A 80 25.62 17.39 46.18
N ASP A 81 24.38 16.95 46.32
CA ASP A 81 23.32 17.76 46.94
C ASP A 81 23.45 17.59 48.48
N VAL A 82 24.05 18.59 49.13
CA VAL A 82 24.35 18.65 50.58
C VAL A 82 23.31 19.52 51.29
#